data_AF-A0A7W6F807-F1
#
_entry.id   AF-A0A7W6F807-F1
#
_cell.length_a   1.000
_cell.length_b   1.000
_cell.length_c   1.000
_cell.angle_alpha   90.00
_cell.angle_beta   90.00
_cell.angle_gamma   90.00
#
_symmetry.space_group_name_H-M   'P 1'
#
loop_
_entity.id
_entity.type
_entity.pdbx_description
1 polymer ?
#
loop_
_entity_poly.entity_id
_entity_poly.type
_entity_poly.pdbx_seq_one_letter_code
_entity_poly.pdbx_strand_id
1 'polypeptide(L)' 'MSDDRDKHRQLLSALKQAQGTGDGSFEHAVIRAFEHVFEHLERLNAVSDPGGEDRPLKPGETATLR' A
#
# COMPACT_ATOMS: atom_id res chain seq x y z
N MET A 1 -5.16 -11.25 0.40
CA MET A 1 -3.74 -11.63 0.67
C MET A 1 -3.06 -12.31 -0.52
N SER A 2 -3.64 -13.31 -1.20
CA SER A 2 -3.03 -13.87 -2.44
C SER A 2 -3.13 -12.91 -3.64
N ASP A 3 -4.15 -12.08 -3.68
CA ASP A 3 -4.48 -11.17 -4.80
C ASP A 3 -3.48 -9.99 -4.95
N ASP A 4 -3.10 -9.35 -3.85
CA ASP A 4 -2.16 -8.20 -3.88
C ASP A 4 -0.77 -8.58 -4.41
N ARG A 5 -0.31 -9.81 -4.17
CA ARG A 5 0.98 -10.29 -4.70
C ARG A 5 0.97 -10.40 -6.22
N ASP A 6 -0.15 -10.84 -6.79
CA ASP A 6 -0.29 -10.94 -8.25
C ASP A 6 -0.50 -9.57 -8.86
N LYS A 7 -1.19 -8.66 -8.18
CA LYS A 7 -1.29 -7.25 -8.56
C LYS A 7 0.07 -6.55 -8.56
N HIS A 8 0.90 -6.75 -7.53
CA HIS A 8 2.27 -6.23 -7.48
C HIS A 8 3.12 -6.74 -8.65
N ARG A 9 3.02 -8.03 -9.00
CA ARG A 9 3.73 -8.58 -10.16
C ARG A 9 3.26 -7.96 -11.48
N GLN A 10 1.96 -7.73 -11.64
CA GLN A 10 1.41 -7.06 -12.82
C GLN A 10 1.91 -5.62 -12.93
N LEU A 11 1.87 -4.85 -11.83
CA LEU A 11 2.34 -3.46 -11.81
C LEU A 11 3.83 -3.36 -12.11
N LEU A 12 4.65 -4.25 -11.54
CA LEU A 12 6.08 -4.33 -11.84
C LEU A 12 6.35 -4.73 -13.30
N SER A 13 5.54 -5.63 -13.86
CA SER A 13 5.65 -6.00 -15.27
C SER A 13 5.31 -4.81 -16.18
N ALA A 14 4.25 -4.08 -15.87
CA ALA A 14 3.83 -2.89 -16.61
C ALA A 14 4.91 -1.80 -16.59
N LEU A 15 5.54 -1.54 -15.43
CA LEU A 15 6.66 -0.59 -15.31
C LEU A 15 7.84 -0.99 -16.20
N LYS A 16 8.21 -2.28 -16.21
CA LYS A 16 9.31 -2.77 -17.05
C LYS A 16 9.01 -2.69 -18.53
N GLN A 17 7.76 -2.96 -18.93
CA GLN A 17 7.34 -2.89 -20.33
C GLN A 17 7.27 -1.45 -20.85
N ALA A 18 6.85 -0.52 -19.99
CA ALA A 18 6.73 0.89 -20.33
C ALA A 18 8.05 1.67 -20.26
N GLN A 19 9.10 1.09 -19.67
CA GLN A 19 10.37 1.77 -19.51
C GLN A 19 11.01 2.07 -20.87
N GLY A 20 11.24 3.36 -21.15
CA GLY A 20 11.97 3.80 -22.35
C GLY A 20 11.14 3.89 -23.62
N THR A 21 9.81 3.71 -23.55
CA THR A 21 8.90 3.86 -24.70
C THR A 21 8.75 5.31 -25.15
N GLY A 22 8.98 6.29 -24.25
CA GLY A 22 8.93 7.72 -24.56
C GLY A 22 7.52 8.26 -24.90
N ASP A 23 6.49 7.46 -24.66
CA ASP A 23 5.08 7.73 -25.02
C ASP A 23 4.20 8.09 -23.80
N GLY A 24 4.80 8.30 -22.63
CA GLY A 24 4.08 8.57 -21.39
C GLY A 24 3.54 7.33 -20.66
N SER A 25 3.69 6.13 -21.23
CA SER A 25 3.18 4.90 -20.60
C SER A 25 3.92 4.56 -19.30
N PHE A 26 5.18 4.98 -19.15
CA PHE A 26 5.95 4.78 -17.94
C PHE A 26 5.38 5.59 -16.79
N GLU A 27 5.16 6.88 -17.00
CA GLU A 27 4.55 7.81 -16.05
C GLU A 27 3.17 7.30 -15.62
N HIS A 28 2.38 6.81 -16.58
CA HIS A 28 1.06 6.25 -16.30
C HIS A 28 1.13 4.95 -15.47
N ALA A 29 2.10 4.08 -15.77
CA ALA A 29 2.34 2.86 -15.00
C ALA A 29 2.82 3.17 -13.57
N VAL A 30 3.63 4.21 -13.39
CA VAL A 30 4.10 4.68 -12.07
C VAL A 30 2.94 5.21 -11.24
N ILE A 31 2.07 6.05 -11.80
CA ILE A 31 0.90 6.58 -11.09
C ILE A 31 0.02 5.43 -10.59
N ARG A 32 -0.32 4.47 -11.46
CA ARG A 32 -1.12 3.30 -11.10
C ARG A 32 -0.46 2.43 -10.03
N ALA A 33 0.87 2.32 -10.04
CA ALA A 33 1.60 1.59 -9.01
C ALA A 33 1.47 2.27 -7.64
N PHE A 34 1.62 3.60 -7.59
CA PHE A 34 1.48 4.36 -6.35
C PHE A 34 0.04 4.39 -5.82
N GLU A 35 -0.96 4.55 -6.68
CA GLU A 35 -2.38 4.46 -6.29
C GLU A 35 -2.67 3.14 -5.58
N HIS A 36 -2.19 2.02 -6.14
CA HIS A 36 -2.38 0.72 -5.51
C HIS A 36 -1.63 0.57 -4.17
N VAL A 37 -0.42 1.13 -4.06
CA VAL A 37 0.33 1.14 -2.79
C VAL A 37 -0.43 1.92 -1.72
N PHE A 38 -0.95 3.11 -2.04
CA PHE A 38 -1.73 3.89 -1.08
C PHE A 38 -3.02 3.18 -0.66
N GLU A 39 -3.77 2.62 -1.61
CA GLU A 39 -4.96 1.82 -1.33
C GLU A 39 -4.62 0.60 -0.44
N HIS A 40 -3.48 -0.06 -0.68
CA HIS A 40 -3.03 -1.17 0.14
C HIS A 40 -2.63 -0.73 1.56
N LEU A 41 -1.96 0.41 1.71
CA LEU A 41 -1.62 0.99 3.02
C LEU A 41 -2.87 1.42 3.79
N GLU A 42 -3.86 2.02 3.13
CA GLU A 42 -5.15 2.35 3.75
C GLU A 42 -5.88 1.10 4.25
N ARG A 43 -5.94 0.04 3.44
CA ARG A 43 -6.50 -1.25 3.87
C ARG A 43 -5.73 -1.84 5.05
N LEU A 44 -4.40 -1.78 5.03
CA LEU A 44 -3.57 -2.25 6.14
C LEU A 44 -3.81 -1.44 7.41
N ASN A 45 -3.95 -0.11 7.31
CA ASN A 45 -4.29 0.74 8.46
C ASN A 45 -5.69 0.42 8.99
N ALA A 46 -6.67 0.22 8.12
CA ALA A 46 -8.03 -0.16 8.51
C ALA A 46 -8.11 -1.55 9.17
N VAL A 47 -7.25 -2.49 8.79
CA VAL A 47 -7.15 -3.83 9.40
C VAL A 47 -6.29 -3.82 10.67
N SER A 48 -5.30 -2.92 10.74
CA SER A 48 -4.47 -2.71 11.94
C SER A 48 -5.23 -2.01 13.06
N ASP A 49 -6.48 -1.59 12.80
CA ASP A 49 -7.39 -1.04 13.78
C ASP A 49 -8.57 -1.98 14.14
N PRO A 50 -8.33 -3.10 14.86
CA PRO A 50 -9.41 -3.84 15.52
C PRO A 50 -9.74 -3.24 16.91
N GLY A 51 -9.25 -2.04 17.25
CA GLY A 51 -9.44 -1.45 18.56
C GLY A 51 -8.87 -0.05 18.59
N GLY A 52 -9.67 0.89 18.06
CA GLY A 52 -9.36 2.29 17.77
C GLY A 52 -8.58 3.03 18.85
N GLU A 53 -8.36 4.32 18.65
CA GLU A 53 -7.70 5.19 19.62
C GLU A 53 -8.25 5.09 21.08
N ASP A 54 -9.40 4.42 21.27
CA ASP A 54 -10.04 4.02 22.53
C ASP A 54 -9.72 2.62 23.09
N ARG A 55 -8.77 1.86 22.54
CA ARG A 55 -8.30 0.63 23.21
C ARG A 55 -7.73 1.00 24.59
N PRO A 56 -8.24 0.43 25.70
CA PRO A 56 -7.66 0.66 27.01
C PRO A 56 -6.22 0.16 27.03
N LEU A 57 -5.32 0.98 27.58
CA LEU A 57 -3.91 0.63 27.76
C LEU A 57 -3.81 -0.65 28.58
N LYS A 58 -2.99 -1.60 28.13
CA LYS A 58 -2.66 -2.76 28.97
C LYS A 58 -1.83 -2.28 30.17
N PRO A 59 -1.90 -2.97 31.33
CA PRO A 59 -1.08 -2.60 32.48
C PRO A 59 0.41 -2.58 32.09
N GLY A 60 1.02 -1.38 32.08
CA GLY A 60 2.42 -1.16 31.71
C GLY A 60 2.69 -0.56 30.32
N GLU A 61 1.67 -0.32 29.47
CA GLU A 61 1.85 0.43 28.22
C GLU A 61 1.87 1.95 28.49
N THR A 62 2.86 2.66 27.95
CA THR A 62 2.94 4.12 27.96
C THR A 62 2.38 4.73 26.68
N ALA A 63 1.59 5.80 26.81
CA ALA A 63 0.89 6.48 25.71
C ALA A 63 1.82 7.22 24.71
N THR A 64 3.13 7.18 24.94
CA THR A 64 4.13 7.95 24.19
C THR A 64 4.54 7.37 22.84
N LEU A 65 3.94 6.25 22.43
CA LEU A 65 4.13 5.63 21.11
C LEU A 65 2.81 5.54 20.34
N ARG A 66 1.89 6.47 20.59
CA ARG A 66 0.76 6.75 19.69
C ARG A 66 1.20 7.75 18.63
#